data_AF-A0A9D8FJU5-F1
#
_entry.id   AF-A0A9D8FJU5-F1
#
_cell.length_a   1.000
_cell.length_b   1.000
_cell.length_c   1.000
_cell.angle_alpha   90.00
_cell.angle_beta   90.00
_cell.angle_gamma   90.00
#
_symmetry.space_group_name_H-M   'P 1'
#
loop_
_entity.id
_entity.type
_entity.pdbx_description
1 polymer ?
#
loop_
_entity_poly.entity_id
_entity_poly.type
_entity_poly.pdbx_seq_one_letter_code
_entity_poly.pdbx_strand_id
1 'polypeptide(L)'
;MMLKKTELLDMFKVVPFDLIELKGIGTVVKMNASSAFDFSAITGANYLLAPIGVTMKGRNETFIHRAVFQEESYIYSPGLFERDIKRTLAEGNSADKLMKLYPEIFSGDKYILIKEISTGINSNIDTKVYSELIQSGFDPRDFILYKLFKSGQSQECIYEYFTSLYYINKGYIVENQTPWFQQNYFYNGKRLNGGIPDFSAFKTDIINPLREFSILSSNEGILINKIPVIKNFKTIKKESAFVKSDNYDLIIGEVKSDKSSLDQANRQMNKYSNVELANKIYSIIPNCENNGSENFGEFYFDKNVLKSKVSKKPLTVNLVSQQIDKDWINVNIKLNLLGNVDFNTLMQSLVNKYSLTKDKIQSFHLIDFAMNTSVLEIIKLI
;
A
#
# COMPACT_ATOMS: atom_id res chain seq x y z
N MET A 1 -1.77 4.41 -25.58
CA MET A 1 -1.41 3.00 -25.80
C MET A 1 -2.07 2.19 -24.72
N MET A 2 -2.85 1.17 -25.09
CA MET A 2 -3.58 0.37 -24.10
C MET A 2 -2.84 -0.93 -23.88
N LEU A 3 -2.46 -1.21 -22.63
CA LEU A 3 -1.74 -2.41 -22.23
C LEU A 3 -2.53 -3.67 -22.59
N LYS A 4 -1.90 -4.57 -23.34
CA LYS A 4 -2.45 -5.90 -23.67
C LYS A 4 -2.03 -6.93 -22.63
N LYS A 5 -2.79 -8.04 -22.53
CA LYS A 5 -2.41 -9.16 -21.64
C LYS A 5 -0.98 -9.66 -21.89
N THR A 6 -0.57 -9.79 -23.14
CA THR A 6 0.78 -10.28 -23.50
C THR A 6 1.88 -9.33 -23.02
N GLU A 7 1.68 -8.02 -23.17
CA GLU A 7 2.63 -7.00 -22.71
C GLU A 7 2.73 -7.01 -21.18
N LEU A 8 1.60 -7.14 -20.48
CA LEU A 8 1.59 -7.26 -19.02
C LEU A 8 2.34 -8.52 -18.55
N LEU A 9 2.11 -9.67 -19.20
CA LEU A 9 2.87 -10.89 -18.89
C LEU A 9 4.38 -10.69 -19.12
N ASP A 10 4.77 -9.98 -20.17
CA ASP A 10 6.19 -9.66 -20.42
C ASP A 10 6.78 -8.73 -19.35
N MET A 11 6.01 -7.78 -18.81
CA MET A 11 6.43 -6.96 -17.65
C MET A 11 6.66 -7.82 -16.40
N PHE A 12 5.92 -8.92 -16.24
CA PHE A 12 6.15 -9.86 -15.14
C PHE A 12 7.40 -10.73 -15.32
N LYS A 13 7.93 -10.90 -16.54
CA LYS A 13 9.17 -11.68 -16.77
C LYS A 13 10.43 -10.99 -16.25
N VAL A 14 10.39 -9.67 -16.09
CA VAL A 14 11.55 -8.85 -15.70
C VAL A 14 11.60 -8.59 -14.20
N VAL A 15 10.62 -9.10 -13.46
CA VAL A 15 10.59 -9.23 -12.00
C VAL A 15 10.73 -10.71 -11.65
N PRO A 16 11.13 -11.08 -10.41
CA PRO A 16 11.45 -12.47 -10.06
C PRO A 16 10.19 -13.33 -9.85
N PHE A 17 9.31 -13.39 -10.84
CA PHE A 17 8.10 -14.21 -10.84
C PHE A 17 8.08 -15.14 -12.05
N ASP A 18 7.58 -16.35 -11.84
CA ASP A 18 7.49 -17.35 -12.90
C ASP A 18 6.20 -17.18 -13.70
N LEU A 19 6.28 -17.35 -15.02
CA LEU A 19 5.10 -17.53 -15.87
C LEU A 19 4.87 -19.02 -16.09
N ILE A 20 3.66 -19.49 -15.82
CA ILE A 20 3.29 -20.90 -15.92
C ILE A 20 2.11 -21.04 -16.86
N GLU A 21 2.21 -21.99 -17.80
CA GLU A 21 1.09 -22.37 -18.65
C GLU A 21 0.26 -23.46 -17.95
N LEU A 22 -0.99 -23.14 -17.64
CA LEU A 22 -1.92 -24.09 -17.01
C LEU A 22 -2.90 -24.63 -18.05
N LYS A 23 -2.96 -25.96 -18.20
CA LYS A 23 -3.84 -26.64 -19.15
C LYS A 23 -5.30 -26.23 -18.92
N GLY A 24 -5.96 -25.75 -19.96
CA GLY A 24 -7.38 -25.34 -19.91
C GLY A 24 -7.64 -23.92 -19.37
N ILE A 25 -6.63 -23.27 -18.78
CA ILE A 25 -6.75 -21.91 -18.20
C ILE A 25 -5.91 -20.89 -18.96
N GLY A 26 -4.71 -21.28 -19.39
CA GLY A 26 -3.73 -20.43 -20.07
C GLY A 26 -2.57 -19.99 -19.16
N THR A 27 -1.80 -19.02 -19.62
CA THR A 27 -0.66 -18.47 -18.88
C THR A 27 -1.10 -17.66 -17.65
N VAL A 28 -0.46 -17.94 -16.51
CA VAL A 28 -0.62 -17.22 -15.23
C VAL A 28 0.74 -16.78 -14.68
N VAL A 29 0.73 -15.80 -13.78
CA VAL A 29 1.93 -15.38 -13.02
C VAL A 29 1.92 -16.11 -11.68
N LYS A 30 2.95 -16.90 -11.39
CA LYS A 30 3.13 -17.56 -10.10
C LYS A 30 3.93 -16.67 -9.15
N MET A 31 3.42 -16.50 -7.94
CA MET A 31 4.06 -15.71 -6.89
C MET A 31 3.74 -16.28 -5.50
N ASN A 32 4.64 -16.11 -4.53
CA ASN A 32 4.37 -16.54 -3.16
C ASN A 32 3.24 -15.72 -2.50
N ALA A 33 2.60 -16.26 -1.46
CA ALA A 33 1.52 -15.62 -0.72
C ALA A 33 1.80 -14.15 -0.32
N SER A 34 3.02 -13.87 0.17
CA SER A 34 3.42 -12.52 0.58
C SER A 34 3.42 -11.52 -0.59
N SER A 35 3.95 -11.92 -1.75
CA SER A 35 3.99 -11.07 -2.95
C SER A 35 2.60 -10.92 -3.57
N ALA A 36 1.80 -11.98 -3.51
CA ALA A 36 0.42 -11.99 -3.98
C ALA A 36 -0.47 -11.06 -3.13
N PHE A 37 -0.21 -10.97 -1.82
CA PHE A 37 -0.87 -10.04 -0.92
C PHE A 37 -0.60 -8.59 -1.33
N ASP A 38 0.67 -8.22 -1.58
CA ASP A 38 1.01 -6.87 -2.06
C ASP A 38 0.32 -6.57 -3.39
N PHE A 39 0.32 -7.56 -4.30
CA PHE A 39 -0.35 -7.42 -5.59
C PHE A 39 -1.84 -7.13 -5.42
N SER A 40 -2.56 -7.90 -4.61
CA SER A 40 -3.99 -7.67 -4.34
C SER A 40 -4.24 -6.34 -3.62
N ALA A 41 -3.43 -6.00 -2.61
CA ALA A 41 -3.58 -4.78 -1.82
C ALA A 41 -3.35 -3.50 -2.64
N ILE A 42 -2.45 -3.55 -3.64
CA ILE A 42 -2.18 -2.42 -4.53
C ILE A 42 -3.21 -2.35 -5.66
N THR A 43 -3.34 -3.46 -6.41
CA THR A 43 -4.12 -3.48 -7.65
C THR A 43 -5.62 -3.58 -7.44
N GLY A 44 -6.05 -4.08 -6.28
CA GLY A 44 -7.44 -4.45 -6.03
C GLY A 44 -7.83 -5.81 -6.62
N ALA A 45 -6.88 -6.60 -7.12
CA ALA A 45 -7.17 -7.93 -7.65
C ALA A 45 -7.80 -8.85 -6.60
N ASN A 46 -8.71 -9.71 -7.03
CA ASN A 46 -9.55 -10.51 -6.13
C ASN A 46 -8.96 -11.90 -5.90
N TYR A 47 -8.74 -12.30 -4.66
CA TYR A 47 -8.60 -13.69 -4.31
C TYR A 47 -9.92 -14.42 -4.56
N LEU A 48 -9.87 -15.55 -5.26
CA LEU A 48 -11.04 -16.37 -5.57
C LEU A 48 -11.33 -17.38 -4.45
N LEU A 49 -11.47 -16.90 -3.21
CA LEU A 49 -11.74 -17.75 -2.03
C LEU A 49 -13.16 -18.33 -2.01
N ALA A 50 -14.06 -17.65 -2.71
CA ALA A 50 -15.46 -17.99 -2.90
C ALA A 50 -15.88 -17.53 -4.30
N PRO A 51 -17.08 -17.88 -4.79
CA PRO A 51 -17.56 -17.43 -6.09
C PRO A 51 -17.55 -15.90 -6.27
N ILE A 52 -17.73 -15.16 -5.18
CA ILE A 52 -17.48 -13.72 -5.12
C ILE A 52 -16.11 -13.52 -4.49
N GLY A 53 -15.19 -12.92 -5.25
CA GLY A 53 -13.82 -12.74 -4.82
C GLY A 53 -13.64 -11.71 -3.71
N VAL A 54 -12.49 -11.79 -3.03
CA VAL A 54 -12.11 -10.92 -1.90
C VAL A 54 -10.85 -10.15 -2.26
N THR A 55 -10.87 -8.82 -2.10
CA THR A 55 -9.68 -7.96 -2.27
C THR A 55 -9.10 -7.53 -0.93
N MET A 56 -7.78 -7.38 -0.86
CA MET A 56 -7.05 -6.83 0.29
C MET A 56 -6.89 -5.30 0.24
N LYS A 57 -7.26 -4.65 -0.87
CA LYS A 57 -7.19 -3.18 -1.01
C LYS A 57 -8.14 -2.49 -0.04
N GLY A 58 -7.67 -1.46 0.67
CA GLY A 58 -8.49 -0.63 1.56
C GLY A 58 -8.88 -1.24 2.91
N ARG A 59 -8.45 -2.46 3.23
CA ARG A 59 -8.85 -3.12 4.49
C ARG A 59 -8.19 -2.54 5.74
N ASN A 60 -7.04 -1.91 5.58
CA ASN A 60 -6.17 -1.50 6.68
C ASN A 60 -6.05 0.02 6.79
N GLU A 61 -7.05 0.76 6.28
CA GLU A 61 -7.07 2.22 6.45
C GLU A 61 -7.06 2.58 7.95
N THR A 62 -6.21 3.54 8.31
CA THR A 62 -6.02 4.04 9.68
C THR A 62 -6.33 5.53 9.78
N PHE A 63 -5.99 6.31 8.75
CA PHE A 63 -6.17 7.75 8.68
C PHE A 63 -6.61 8.17 7.29
N ILE A 64 -7.50 9.16 7.21
CA ILE A 64 -7.96 9.72 5.93
C ILE A 64 -7.12 10.91 5.43
N HIS A 65 -6.37 11.56 6.33
CA HIS A 65 -5.55 12.73 6.05
C HIS A 65 -4.22 12.69 6.83
N ARG A 66 -3.17 13.29 6.26
CA ARG A 66 -1.92 13.60 6.99
C ARG A 66 -2.13 14.76 7.95
N ALA A 67 -1.60 14.65 9.16
CA ALA A 67 -1.77 15.64 10.22
C ALA A 67 -1.26 17.04 9.83
N VAL A 68 -0.22 17.13 9.01
CA VAL A 68 0.34 18.41 8.51
C VAL A 68 -0.68 19.28 7.77
N PHE A 69 -1.74 18.67 7.23
CA PHE A 69 -2.81 19.38 6.53
C PHE A 69 -4.07 19.60 7.36
N GLN A 70 -4.07 19.22 8.64
CA GLN A 70 -5.25 19.19 9.52
C GLN A 70 -4.91 19.71 10.92
N GLU A 71 -4.17 20.81 11.03
CA GLU A 71 -3.80 21.40 12.32
C GLU A 71 -3.18 20.37 13.28
N GLU A 72 -2.31 19.51 12.74
CA GLU A 72 -1.63 18.43 13.46
C GLU A 72 -2.56 17.36 14.06
N SER A 73 -3.84 17.36 13.65
CA SER A 73 -4.85 16.43 14.14
C SER A 73 -4.79 15.07 13.45
N TYR A 74 -5.03 14.02 14.24
CA TYR A 74 -5.13 12.63 13.77
C TYR A 74 -6.59 12.26 13.51
N ILE A 75 -7.00 12.26 12.24
CA ILE A 75 -8.37 11.91 11.86
C ILE A 75 -8.43 10.42 11.53
N TYR A 76 -8.79 9.63 12.54
CA TYR A 76 -8.86 8.17 12.46
C TYR A 76 -10.00 7.67 11.57
N SER A 77 -9.67 6.81 10.60
CA SER A 77 -10.60 6.06 9.77
C SER A 77 -10.77 4.64 10.31
N PRO A 78 -11.99 4.16 10.56
CA PRO A 78 -12.23 2.75 10.87
C PRO A 78 -11.88 1.84 9.69
N GLY A 79 -10.97 0.90 9.90
CA GLY A 79 -10.54 -0.08 8.89
C GLY A 79 -9.74 -1.21 9.54
N LEU A 80 -8.51 -0.90 9.97
CA LEU A 80 -7.71 -1.84 10.74
C LEU A 80 -8.35 -2.19 12.10
N PHE A 81 -8.84 -1.17 12.81
CA PHE A 81 -9.73 -1.34 13.97
C PHE A 81 -11.04 -0.56 13.73
N GLU A 82 -12.13 -1.06 14.29
CA GLU A 82 -13.47 -0.52 14.09
C GLU A 82 -13.97 0.23 15.34
N ARG A 83 -15.18 0.78 15.21
CA ARG A 83 -15.95 1.33 16.34
C ARG A 83 -17.28 0.61 16.40
N ASP A 84 -17.68 0.15 17.59
CA ASP A 84 -19.02 -0.37 17.80
C ASP A 84 -20.07 0.76 17.83
N ILE A 85 -21.35 0.40 17.98
CA ILE A 85 -22.46 1.36 18.07
C ILE A 85 -22.34 2.35 19.26
N LYS A 86 -21.57 1.99 20.29
CA LYS A 86 -21.29 2.84 21.47
C LYS A 86 -20.00 3.65 21.30
N ARG A 87 -19.36 3.58 20.12
CA ARG A 87 -18.06 4.18 19.79
C ARG A 87 -16.87 3.56 20.53
N THR A 88 -17.07 2.39 21.13
CA THR A 88 -16.01 1.58 21.73
C THR A 88 -15.11 1.03 20.63
N LEU A 89 -13.82 0.90 20.92
CA LEU A 89 -12.88 0.23 20.01
C LEU A 89 -13.32 -1.23 19.78
N ALA A 90 -13.40 -1.65 18.52
CA ALA A 90 -13.76 -3.00 18.11
C ALA A 90 -12.70 -3.59 17.17
N GLU A 91 -12.65 -4.92 17.08
CA GLU A 91 -11.72 -5.60 16.18
C GLU A 91 -12.12 -5.39 14.72
N GLY A 92 -11.26 -4.71 13.96
CA GLY A 92 -11.42 -4.47 12.52
C GLY A 92 -10.77 -5.59 11.70
N ASN A 93 -9.84 -5.28 10.81
CA ASN A 93 -9.12 -6.24 9.97
C ASN A 93 -7.75 -6.64 10.57
N SER A 94 -7.74 -7.09 11.84
CA SER A 94 -6.53 -7.59 12.52
C SER A 94 -5.92 -8.80 11.81
N ALA A 95 -4.64 -9.08 12.08
CA ALA A 95 -3.93 -10.28 11.60
C ALA A 95 -4.69 -11.57 11.93
N ASP A 96 -5.13 -11.73 13.17
CA ASP A 96 -5.78 -12.96 13.64
C ASP A 96 -7.15 -13.15 13.02
N LYS A 97 -7.93 -12.07 12.89
CA LYS A 97 -9.24 -12.14 12.25
C LYS A 97 -9.11 -12.49 10.77
N LEU A 98 -8.18 -11.87 10.05
CA LEU A 98 -7.95 -12.18 8.64
C LEU A 98 -7.42 -13.61 8.45
N MET A 99 -6.48 -14.08 9.29
CA MET A 99 -5.99 -15.47 9.25
C MET A 99 -7.12 -16.47 9.50
N LYS A 100 -8.01 -16.17 10.46
CA LYS A 100 -9.16 -17.03 10.76
C LYS A 100 -10.17 -17.09 9.63
N LEU A 101 -10.44 -15.97 8.97
CA LEU A 101 -11.43 -15.89 7.89
C LEU A 101 -10.89 -16.41 6.55
N TYR A 102 -9.61 -16.17 6.27
CA TYR A 102 -9.00 -16.37 4.96
C TYR A 102 -7.57 -16.94 5.06
N PRO A 103 -7.36 -18.11 5.68
CA PRO A 103 -6.03 -18.69 5.89
C PRO A 103 -5.27 -18.95 4.58
N GLU A 104 -5.98 -19.22 3.49
CA GLU A 104 -5.40 -19.47 2.18
C GLU A 104 -4.67 -18.25 1.60
N ILE A 105 -4.99 -17.01 2.04
CA ILE A 105 -4.26 -15.80 1.60
C ILE A 105 -2.79 -15.84 2.03
N PHE A 106 -2.51 -16.45 3.18
CA PHE A 106 -1.22 -16.37 3.87
C PHE A 106 -0.31 -17.57 3.61
N SER A 107 -0.70 -18.50 2.73
CA SER A 107 0.02 -19.77 2.52
C SER A 107 0.11 -20.17 1.05
N GLY A 108 1.16 -20.93 0.75
CA GLY A 108 1.40 -21.50 -0.58
C GLY A 108 1.75 -20.49 -1.66
N ASP A 109 1.85 -21.00 -2.87
CA ASP A 109 1.97 -20.20 -4.07
C ASP A 109 0.58 -19.74 -4.54
N LYS A 110 0.54 -18.58 -5.20
CA LYS A 110 -0.64 -17.99 -5.79
C LYS A 110 -0.43 -17.71 -7.26
N TYR A 111 -1.51 -17.83 -8.03
CA TYR A 111 -1.52 -17.68 -9.47
C TYR A 111 -2.36 -16.46 -9.86
N ILE A 112 -1.71 -15.44 -10.40
CA ILE A 112 -2.42 -14.27 -10.95
C ILE A 112 -2.98 -14.65 -12.31
N LEU A 113 -4.30 -14.79 -12.36
CA LEU A 113 -5.05 -15.03 -13.58
C LEU A 113 -5.49 -13.70 -14.18
N ILE A 114 -4.89 -13.35 -15.31
CA ILE A 114 -5.22 -12.13 -16.06
C ILE A 114 -6.32 -12.44 -17.07
N LYS A 115 -7.49 -11.80 -16.91
CA LYS A 115 -8.62 -11.86 -17.85
C LYS A 115 -8.86 -10.47 -18.44
N GLU A 116 -8.83 -10.37 -19.76
CA GLU A 116 -9.15 -9.12 -20.45
C GLU A 116 -10.66 -8.87 -20.44
N ILE A 117 -11.07 -7.65 -20.09
CA ILE A 117 -12.46 -7.20 -20.12
C ILE A 117 -12.62 -6.18 -21.25
N SER A 118 -13.42 -6.51 -22.25
CA SER A 118 -13.73 -5.58 -23.35
C SER A 118 -14.64 -4.45 -22.87
N THR A 119 -14.56 -3.30 -23.55
CA THR A 119 -15.39 -2.13 -23.27
C THR A 119 -16.88 -2.48 -23.34
N GLY A 120 -17.65 -2.06 -22.34
CA GLY A 120 -19.10 -2.31 -22.26
C GLY A 120 -19.50 -3.70 -21.78
N ILE A 121 -18.55 -4.60 -21.49
CA ILE A 121 -18.84 -5.90 -20.89
C ILE A 121 -18.89 -5.78 -19.36
N ASN A 122 -19.82 -6.51 -18.75
CA ASN A 122 -19.94 -6.61 -17.30
C ASN A 122 -18.65 -7.18 -16.67
N SER A 123 -18.10 -6.49 -15.67
CA SER A 123 -16.90 -6.88 -14.94
C SER A 123 -17.11 -7.93 -13.84
N ASN A 124 -18.35 -8.30 -13.55
CA ASN A 124 -18.71 -9.30 -12.52
C ASN A 124 -18.53 -10.72 -13.07
N ILE A 125 -17.29 -11.09 -13.35
CA ILE A 125 -16.93 -12.39 -13.94
C ILE A 125 -16.38 -13.39 -12.92
N ASP A 126 -16.25 -13.01 -11.64
CA ASP A 126 -15.62 -13.80 -10.58
C ASP A 126 -16.26 -15.18 -10.47
N THR A 127 -17.59 -15.26 -10.36
CA THR A 127 -18.33 -16.54 -10.27
C THR A 127 -18.06 -17.43 -11.47
N LYS A 128 -18.02 -16.85 -12.67
CA LYS A 128 -17.76 -17.60 -13.91
C LYS A 128 -16.34 -18.16 -13.91
N VAL A 129 -15.35 -17.33 -13.59
CA VAL A 129 -13.94 -17.75 -13.52
C VAL A 129 -13.72 -18.80 -12.43
N TYR A 130 -14.38 -18.64 -11.28
CA TYR A 130 -14.36 -19.61 -10.19
C TYR A 130 -14.85 -20.99 -10.66
N SER A 131 -15.98 -21.03 -11.39
CA SER A 131 -16.48 -22.29 -11.97
C SER A 131 -15.58 -22.87 -13.06
N GLU A 132 -14.98 -22.02 -13.92
CA GLU A 132 -14.01 -22.46 -14.95
C GLU A 132 -12.79 -23.17 -14.33
N LEU A 133 -12.28 -22.64 -13.21
CA LEU A 133 -11.15 -23.23 -12.48
C LEU A 133 -11.49 -24.61 -11.93
N ILE A 134 -12.66 -24.75 -11.28
CA ILE A 134 -13.14 -26.05 -10.76
C ILE A 134 -13.30 -27.06 -11.90
N GLN A 135 -13.95 -26.66 -13.00
CA GLN A 135 -14.15 -27.55 -14.17
C GLN A 135 -12.82 -28.00 -14.79
N SER A 136 -11.79 -27.18 -14.67
CA SER A 136 -10.44 -27.47 -15.15
C SER A 136 -9.58 -28.24 -14.12
N GLY A 137 -10.15 -28.60 -12.96
CA GLY A 137 -9.48 -29.38 -11.93
C GLY A 137 -8.54 -28.60 -11.00
N PHE A 138 -8.66 -27.27 -10.97
CA PHE A 138 -7.88 -26.40 -10.10
C PHE A 138 -8.67 -25.97 -8.86
N ASP A 139 -7.97 -25.72 -7.74
CA ASP A 139 -8.56 -25.07 -6.57
C ASP A 139 -8.58 -23.54 -6.79
N PRO A 140 -9.75 -22.89 -6.85
CA PRO A 140 -9.82 -21.44 -7.04
C PRO A 140 -9.10 -20.63 -5.95
N ARG A 141 -8.92 -21.17 -4.75
CA ARG A 141 -8.29 -20.49 -3.62
C ARG A 141 -6.79 -20.22 -3.82
N ASP A 142 -6.19 -20.87 -4.81
CA ASP A 142 -4.82 -20.60 -5.24
C ASP A 142 -4.74 -19.45 -6.26
N PHE A 143 -5.87 -18.92 -6.71
CA PHE A 143 -5.91 -17.93 -7.79
C PHE A 143 -6.31 -16.54 -7.29
N ILE A 144 -5.68 -15.55 -7.91
CA ILE A 144 -6.06 -14.15 -7.83
C ILE A 144 -6.49 -13.69 -9.23
N LEU A 145 -7.71 -13.21 -9.36
CA LEU A 145 -8.25 -12.68 -10.60
C LEU A 145 -7.88 -11.20 -10.75
N TYR A 146 -7.07 -10.91 -11.76
CA TYR A 146 -6.82 -9.54 -12.22
C TYR A 146 -7.57 -9.27 -13.52
N LYS A 147 -8.43 -8.25 -13.48
CA LYS A 147 -9.27 -7.84 -14.60
C LYS A 147 -8.56 -6.73 -15.36
N LEU A 148 -8.05 -7.03 -16.54
CA LEU A 148 -7.38 -6.05 -17.41
C LEU A 148 -8.41 -5.41 -18.34
N PHE A 149 -8.84 -4.20 -18.02
CA PHE A 149 -9.82 -3.51 -18.84
C PHE A 149 -9.19 -2.92 -20.10
N LYS A 150 -9.78 -3.24 -21.25
CA LYS A 150 -9.38 -2.65 -22.53
C LYS A 150 -9.64 -1.14 -22.57
N SER A 151 -10.41 -0.56 -21.66
CA SER A 151 -10.60 0.90 -21.55
C SER A 151 -9.45 1.61 -20.82
N GLY A 152 -8.51 0.89 -20.22
CA GLY A 152 -7.41 1.47 -19.44
C GLY A 152 -7.69 1.66 -17.94
N GLN A 153 -8.95 1.52 -17.50
CA GLN A 153 -9.38 1.85 -16.12
C GLN A 153 -8.63 1.10 -15.00
N SER A 154 -8.04 -0.06 -15.28
CA SER A 154 -7.26 -0.83 -14.30
C SER A 154 -5.74 -0.69 -14.47
N GLN A 155 -5.27 0.12 -15.42
CA GLN A 155 -3.84 0.13 -15.77
C GLN A 155 -3.01 0.99 -14.79
N GLU A 156 -3.60 2.02 -14.19
CA GLU A 156 -2.86 2.86 -13.23
C GLU A 156 -2.38 2.05 -12.03
N CYS A 157 -3.24 1.19 -11.47
CA CYS A 157 -2.86 0.37 -10.33
C CYS A 157 -1.79 -0.68 -10.64
N ILE A 158 -1.60 -1.08 -11.91
CA ILE A 158 -0.48 -1.96 -12.26
C ILE A 158 0.85 -1.19 -12.31
N TYR A 159 0.82 0.07 -12.75
CA TYR A 159 2.02 0.92 -12.74
C TYR A 159 2.38 1.36 -11.32
N GLU A 160 1.39 1.58 -10.46
CA GLU A 160 1.59 1.71 -9.01
C GLU A 160 2.29 0.46 -8.44
N TYR A 161 1.85 -0.75 -8.81
CA TYR A 161 2.43 -2.00 -8.32
C TYR A 161 3.91 -2.14 -8.69
N PHE A 162 4.28 -1.94 -9.96
CA PHE A 162 5.68 -2.03 -10.37
C PHE A 162 6.55 -0.93 -9.74
N THR A 163 6.02 0.29 -9.60
CA THR A 163 6.72 1.39 -8.91
C THR A 163 6.89 1.09 -7.42
N SER A 164 5.91 0.45 -6.80
CA SER A 164 5.98 -0.04 -5.42
C SER A 164 7.08 -1.06 -5.24
N LEU A 165 7.17 -2.08 -6.11
CA LEU A 165 8.25 -3.07 -6.09
C LEU A 165 9.63 -2.39 -6.20
N TYR A 166 9.77 -1.41 -7.09
CA TYR A 166 11.01 -0.64 -7.24
C TYR A 166 11.45 0.04 -5.94
N TYR A 167 10.53 0.70 -5.24
CA TYR A 167 10.85 1.42 -4.00
C TYR A 167 10.99 0.50 -2.78
N ILE A 168 10.21 -0.59 -2.71
CA ILE A 168 10.39 -1.64 -1.70
C ILE A 168 11.81 -2.22 -1.82
N ASN A 169 12.28 -2.52 -3.02
CA ASN A 169 13.65 -3.02 -3.25
C ASN A 169 14.75 -1.98 -2.93
N LYS A 170 14.37 -0.72 -2.68
CA LYS A 170 15.27 0.36 -2.24
C LYS A 170 15.14 0.68 -0.75
N GLY A 171 14.41 -0.13 -0.01
CA GLY A 171 14.24 0.03 1.44
C GLY A 171 13.22 1.09 1.84
N TYR A 172 12.26 1.44 0.97
CA TYR A 172 11.19 2.38 1.31
C TYR A 172 9.94 1.65 1.82
N ILE A 173 9.26 2.26 2.78
CA ILE A 173 7.88 1.89 3.07
C ILE A 173 7.01 2.54 2.01
N VAL A 174 6.12 1.77 1.39
CA VAL A 174 5.27 2.21 0.29
C VAL A 174 3.81 2.24 0.70
N GLU A 175 3.08 3.23 0.21
CA GLU A 175 1.65 3.43 0.46
C GLU A 175 0.97 3.84 -0.86
N ASN A 176 0.00 3.03 -1.31
CA ASN A 176 -0.75 3.25 -2.55
C ASN A 176 -2.16 3.83 -2.31
N GLN A 177 -2.49 4.12 -1.05
CA GLN A 177 -3.71 4.81 -0.65
C GLN A 177 -3.31 6.02 0.18
N THR A 178 -2.49 6.89 -0.39
CA THR A 178 -1.81 8.00 0.30
C THR A 178 -2.82 8.90 1.03
N PRO A 179 -2.89 8.89 2.37
CA PRO A 179 -3.64 9.89 3.08
C PRO A 179 -3.02 11.24 2.75
N TRP A 180 -3.85 12.14 2.26
CA TRP A 180 -3.44 13.47 1.82
C TRP A 180 -4.58 14.44 2.06
N PHE A 181 -4.44 15.72 1.73
CA PHE A 181 -5.54 16.66 1.87
C PHE A 181 -6.43 16.70 0.63
N GLN A 182 -7.74 16.53 0.82
CA GLN A 182 -8.74 16.65 -0.25
C GLN A 182 -9.33 18.05 -0.34
N GLN A 183 -9.22 18.85 0.72
CA GLN A 183 -9.87 20.16 0.84
C GLN A 183 -8.87 21.30 0.63
N ASN A 184 -9.25 22.52 1.02
CA ASN A 184 -8.39 23.68 0.90
C ASN A 184 -7.37 23.71 2.04
N TYR A 185 -6.09 23.81 1.69
CA TYR A 185 -4.99 23.99 2.64
C TYR A 185 -4.41 25.39 2.46
N PHE A 186 -4.31 26.17 3.53
CA PHE A 186 -3.72 27.52 3.46
C PHE A 186 -2.23 27.46 3.80
N TYR A 187 -1.39 27.84 2.85
CA TYR A 187 0.06 27.74 2.98
C TYR A 187 0.75 28.90 2.25
N ASN A 188 1.73 29.53 2.89
CA ASN A 188 2.48 30.67 2.34
C ASN A 188 1.59 31.75 1.71
N GLY A 189 0.50 32.12 2.41
CA GLY A 189 -0.42 33.16 1.96
C GLY A 189 -1.36 32.75 0.82
N LYS A 190 -1.36 31.48 0.41
CA LYS A 190 -2.15 30.96 -0.71
C LYS A 190 -3.07 29.83 -0.25
N ARG A 191 -4.28 29.82 -0.82
CA ARG A 191 -5.21 28.71 -0.69
C ARG A 191 -4.90 27.67 -1.77
N LEU A 192 -4.47 26.49 -1.35
CA LEU A 192 -4.14 25.36 -2.21
C LEU A 192 -5.30 24.37 -2.21
N ASN A 193 -5.75 23.97 -3.40
CA ASN A 193 -6.74 22.91 -3.56
C ASN A 193 -6.04 21.55 -3.64
N GLY A 194 -6.52 20.59 -2.87
CA GLY A 194 -5.96 19.24 -2.80
C GLY A 194 -6.18 18.37 -4.04
N GLY A 195 -5.28 17.41 -4.20
CA GLY A 195 -5.42 16.18 -4.97
C GLY A 195 -4.68 15.10 -4.18
N ILE A 196 -5.13 13.85 -4.22
CA ILE A 196 -4.43 12.76 -3.52
C ILE A 196 -3.39 12.19 -4.48
N PRO A 197 -2.10 12.14 -4.10
CA PRO A 197 -1.12 11.41 -4.88
C PRO A 197 -1.49 9.93 -4.99
N ASP A 198 -1.47 9.39 -6.20
CA ASP A 198 -1.76 7.99 -6.47
C ASP A 198 -0.74 7.04 -5.82
N PHE A 199 0.48 7.54 -5.58
CA PHE A 199 1.58 6.78 -4.99
C PHE A 199 2.33 7.59 -3.95
N SER A 200 2.76 6.95 -2.87
CA SER A 200 3.78 7.49 -1.98
C SER A 200 4.75 6.43 -1.48
N ALA A 201 5.98 6.84 -1.23
CA ALA A 201 7.02 6.03 -0.62
C ALA A 201 7.83 6.90 0.33
N PHE A 202 8.19 6.36 1.49
CA PHE A 202 8.93 7.11 2.49
C PHE A 202 10.00 6.28 3.19
N LYS A 203 11.05 6.96 3.63
CA LYS A 203 12.03 6.47 4.59
C LYS A 203 11.91 7.23 5.89
N THR A 204 12.06 6.52 6.99
CA THR A 204 12.04 7.06 8.34
C THR A 204 12.81 6.11 9.26
N ASP A 205 13.27 6.61 10.39
CA ASP A 205 14.07 5.86 11.37
C ASP A 205 13.31 4.69 12.00
N ILE A 206 11.99 4.70 11.96
CA ILE A 206 11.15 3.60 12.47
C ILE A 206 11.37 2.27 11.73
N ILE A 207 11.99 2.30 10.54
CA ILE A 207 12.33 1.08 9.80
C ILE A 207 13.38 0.23 10.52
N ASN A 208 14.20 0.85 11.38
CA ASN A 208 15.29 0.18 12.07
C ASN A 208 14.82 -0.89 13.06
N PRO A 209 13.90 -0.59 14.00
CA PRO A 209 13.35 -1.64 14.84
C PRO A 209 12.59 -2.71 14.04
N LEU A 210 12.04 -2.41 12.86
CA LEU A 210 11.44 -3.44 12.01
C LEU A 210 12.49 -4.40 11.44
N ARG A 211 13.66 -3.89 11.05
CA ARG A 211 14.81 -4.72 10.61
C ARG A 211 15.39 -5.53 11.78
N GLU A 212 15.51 -4.93 12.96
CA GLU A 212 16.02 -5.61 14.17
C GLU A 212 15.15 -6.82 14.55
N PHE A 213 13.86 -6.85 14.22
CA PHE A 213 12.94 -7.92 14.63
C PHE A 213 12.46 -8.81 13.47
N SER A 214 13.30 -8.99 12.46
CA SER A 214 13.00 -9.82 11.27
C SER A 214 11.71 -9.46 10.54
N ILE A 215 11.08 -8.30 10.83
CA ILE A 215 9.90 -7.77 10.13
C ILE A 215 10.31 -7.30 8.73
N LEU A 216 11.54 -6.82 8.56
CA LEU A 216 12.13 -6.46 7.28
C LEU A 216 13.52 -7.06 7.11
N SER A 217 13.89 -7.39 5.88
CA SER A 217 15.28 -7.66 5.52
C SER A 217 16.09 -6.36 5.57
N SER A 218 17.43 -6.45 5.70
CA SER A 218 18.30 -5.28 5.89
C SER A 218 18.18 -4.19 4.83
N ASN A 219 17.91 -4.56 3.58
CA ASN A 219 17.84 -3.65 2.44
C ASN A 219 16.43 -3.51 1.83
N GLU A 220 15.45 -4.23 2.36
CA GLU A 220 14.09 -4.24 1.82
C GLU A 220 13.17 -3.32 2.59
N GLY A 221 12.21 -2.76 1.86
CA GLY A 221 11.10 -2.00 2.37
C GLY A 221 9.87 -2.86 2.55
N ILE A 222 8.70 -2.23 2.64
CA ILE A 222 7.42 -2.95 2.82
C ILE A 222 6.25 -2.10 2.35
N LEU A 223 5.20 -2.74 1.87
CA LEU A 223 3.90 -2.10 1.69
C LEU A 223 3.25 -1.86 3.06
N ILE A 224 2.79 -0.63 3.35
CA ILE A 224 2.18 -0.30 4.64
C ILE A 224 1.00 -1.23 4.97
N ASN A 225 0.20 -1.59 3.97
CA ASN A 225 -0.95 -2.50 4.09
C ASN A 225 -0.57 -3.93 4.50
N LYS A 226 0.70 -4.34 4.35
CA LYS A 226 1.21 -5.65 4.79
C LYS A 226 1.65 -5.66 6.25
N ILE A 227 2.06 -4.51 6.80
CA ILE A 227 2.51 -4.38 8.20
C ILE A 227 1.53 -5.03 9.21
N PRO A 228 0.20 -4.79 9.16
CA PRO A 228 -0.72 -5.30 10.17
C PRO A 228 -0.95 -6.81 10.15
N VAL A 229 -0.43 -7.52 9.15
CA VAL A 229 -0.60 -8.97 8.97
C VAL A 229 0.74 -9.70 8.88
N ILE A 230 1.85 -9.05 9.23
CA ILE A 230 3.18 -9.60 8.97
C ILE A 230 3.44 -10.93 9.72
N LYS A 231 2.87 -11.10 10.93
CA LYS A 231 3.01 -12.34 11.70
C LYS A 231 2.42 -13.56 10.98
N ASN A 232 1.47 -13.34 10.07
CA ASN A 232 0.84 -14.40 9.29
C ASN A 232 1.74 -14.92 8.17
N PHE A 233 2.76 -14.17 7.76
CA PHE A 233 3.70 -14.55 6.70
C PHE A 233 5.03 -15.07 7.24
N LYS A 234 5.42 -14.66 8.45
CA LYS A 234 6.70 -15.06 9.06
C LYS A 234 6.71 -14.86 10.56
N THR A 235 7.61 -15.59 11.21
CA THR A 235 7.94 -15.40 12.62
C THR A 235 8.70 -14.08 12.83
N ILE A 236 8.27 -13.31 13.83
CA ILE A 236 8.94 -12.10 14.30
C ILE A 236 9.92 -12.53 15.40
N LYS A 237 11.21 -12.28 15.20
CA LYS A 237 12.25 -12.61 16.17
C LYS A 237 13.36 -11.58 16.09
N LYS A 238 14.05 -11.38 17.20
CA LYS A 238 15.20 -10.49 17.25
C LYS A 238 16.34 -11.04 16.37
N GLU A 239 16.84 -10.20 15.48
CA GLU A 239 18.02 -10.40 14.64
C GLU A 239 19.17 -9.53 15.16
N SER A 240 20.38 -9.74 14.62
CA SER A 240 21.54 -8.91 14.97
C SER A 240 21.27 -7.43 14.69
N ALA A 241 21.71 -6.57 15.61
CA ALA A 241 21.46 -5.13 15.57
C ALA A 241 21.89 -4.51 14.22
N PHE A 242 20.97 -3.79 13.61
CA PHE A 242 21.22 -3.02 12.40
C PHE A 242 21.31 -1.54 12.76
N VAL A 243 22.41 -0.89 12.40
CA VAL A 243 22.58 0.55 12.60
C VAL A 243 22.60 1.23 11.24
N LYS A 244 21.47 1.85 10.89
CA LYS A 244 21.46 2.93 9.90
C LYS A 244 20.30 3.88 10.18
N SER A 245 20.59 5.08 10.67
CA SER A 245 19.59 6.14 10.70
C SER A 245 19.31 6.57 9.27
N ASP A 246 18.10 6.32 8.79
CA ASP A 246 17.63 6.88 7.51
C ASP A 246 16.99 8.24 7.81
N ASN A 247 17.46 9.29 7.12
CA ASN A 247 16.79 10.59 7.14
C ASN A 247 15.38 10.46 6.56
N TYR A 248 14.46 11.31 7.01
CA TYR A 248 13.13 11.34 6.43
C TYR A 248 13.21 11.76 4.95
N ASP A 249 12.67 10.91 4.08
CA ASP A 249 12.63 11.13 2.64
C ASP A 249 11.24 10.72 2.16
N LEU A 250 10.45 11.69 1.69
CA LEU A 250 9.12 11.48 1.16
C LEU A 250 9.13 11.62 -0.37
N ILE A 251 8.63 10.58 -1.02
CA ILE A 251 8.44 10.49 -2.46
C ILE A 251 6.95 10.36 -2.71
N ILE A 252 6.43 11.14 -3.64
CA ILE A 252 5.05 11.02 -4.12
C ILE A 252 5.02 10.89 -5.64
N GLY A 253 3.95 10.29 -6.15
CA GLY A 253 3.78 10.06 -7.57
C GLY A 253 2.35 10.25 -8.03
N GLU A 254 2.22 10.70 -9.27
CA GLU A 254 0.95 10.75 -9.99
C GLU A 254 1.00 9.73 -11.12
N VAL A 255 0.05 8.80 -11.12
CA VAL A 255 0.02 7.71 -12.09
C VAL A 255 -1.00 8.03 -13.18
N LYS A 256 -0.63 7.82 -14.44
CA LYS A 256 -1.59 7.87 -15.55
C LYS A 256 -1.37 6.73 -16.52
N SER A 257 -2.47 6.27 -17.11
CA SER A 257 -2.44 5.13 -18.03
C SER A 257 -1.69 5.41 -19.34
N ASP A 258 -1.61 6.68 -19.77
CA ASP A 258 -1.04 7.07 -21.06
C ASP A 258 -0.50 8.51 -21.06
N LYS A 259 0.49 8.76 -21.92
CA LYS A 259 1.08 10.09 -22.14
C LYS A 259 0.08 11.18 -22.54
N SER A 260 -1.06 10.84 -23.14
CA SER A 260 -2.13 11.82 -23.41
C SER A 260 -2.65 12.53 -22.15
N SER A 261 -2.47 11.94 -20.96
CA SER A 261 -2.84 12.55 -19.67
C SER A 261 -1.68 13.31 -18.99
N LEU A 262 -0.55 13.52 -19.68
CA LEU A 262 0.64 14.17 -19.11
C LEU A 262 0.33 15.56 -18.55
N ASP A 263 -0.43 16.39 -19.26
CA ASP A 263 -0.76 17.74 -18.80
C ASP A 263 -1.59 17.71 -17.50
N GLN A 264 -2.48 16.72 -17.37
CA GLN A 264 -3.22 16.52 -16.13
C GLN A 264 -2.28 16.10 -15.00
N ALA A 265 -1.36 15.16 -15.26
CA ALA A 265 -0.39 14.73 -14.26
C ALA A 265 0.49 15.89 -13.79
N ASN A 266 1.04 16.67 -14.73
CA ASN A 266 1.85 17.85 -14.42
C ASN A 266 1.07 18.89 -13.60
N ARG A 267 -0.22 19.12 -13.89
CA ARG A 267 -1.05 20.02 -13.07
C ARG A 267 -1.19 19.52 -11.63
N GLN A 268 -1.37 18.22 -11.41
CA GLN A 268 -1.48 17.66 -10.06
C GLN A 268 -0.15 17.70 -9.31
N MET A 269 0.94 17.27 -9.96
CA MET A 269 2.29 17.32 -9.38
C MET A 269 2.72 18.74 -8.98
N ASN A 270 2.36 19.76 -9.77
CA ASN A 270 2.58 21.16 -9.40
C ASN A 270 1.81 21.58 -8.15
N LYS A 271 0.61 21.03 -7.89
CA LYS A 271 -0.09 21.29 -6.63
C LYS A 271 0.65 20.65 -5.46
N TYR A 272 1.14 19.43 -5.64
CA TYR A 272 1.87 18.73 -4.59
C TYR A 272 3.21 19.39 -4.27
N SER A 273 3.91 19.97 -5.26
CA SER A 273 5.15 20.70 -5.00
C SER A 273 4.93 21.98 -4.19
N ASN A 274 3.76 22.62 -4.32
CA ASN A 274 3.47 23.88 -3.63
C ASN A 274 3.27 23.75 -2.12
N VAL A 275 3.08 22.54 -1.60
CA VAL A 275 3.03 22.31 -0.14
C VAL A 275 4.40 22.02 0.47
N GLU A 276 5.44 21.94 -0.35
CA GLU A 276 6.85 21.81 0.10
C GLU A 276 7.08 20.63 1.07
N LEU A 277 6.33 19.53 0.91
CA LEU A 277 6.43 18.37 1.81
C LEU A 277 7.32 17.25 1.25
N ALA A 278 7.18 16.94 -0.04
CA ALA A 278 7.88 15.83 -0.67
C ALA A 278 9.28 16.23 -1.14
N ASN A 279 10.26 15.36 -0.91
CA ASN A 279 11.61 15.50 -1.41
C ASN A 279 11.67 15.28 -2.94
N LYS A 280 10.83 14.39 -3.45
CA LYS A 280 10.74 14.06 -4.89
C LYS A 280 9.30 13.80 -5.31
N ILE A 281 9.00 14.22 -6.53
CA ILE A 281 7.71 13.97 -7.18
C ILE A 281 7.97 13.32 -8.53
N TYR A 282 7.21 12.27 -8.85
CA TYR A 282 7.35 11.51 -10.09
C TYR A 282 6.06 11.47 -10.90
N SER A 283 6.18 11.67 -12.21
CA SER A 283 5.15 11.19 -13.15
C SER A 283 5.37 9.70 -13.39
N ILE A 284 4.34 8.88 -13.20
CA ILE A 284 4.39 7.44 -13.44
C ILE A 284 3.47 7.16 -14.63
N ILE A 285 4.05 7.16 -15.84
CA ILE A 285 3.31 7.05 -17.09
C ILE A 285 4.08 6.13 -18.04
N PRO A 286 3.50 5.00 -18.47
CA PRO A 286 4.26 3.90 -19.06
C PRO A 286 4.99 4.26 -20.36
N ASN A 287 4.43 5.16 -21.16
CA ASN A 287 4.97 5.55 -22.46
C ASN A 287 5.42 7.02 -22.49
N CYS A 288 5.85 7.56 -21.34
CA CYS A 288 6.30 8.94 -21.23
C CYS A 288 7.72 9.04 -20.65
N GLU A 289 8.72 8.92 -21.53
CA GLU A 289 10.13 9.02 -21.15
C GLU A 289 10.61 10.44 -20.75
N ASN A 290 9.82 11.46 -21.07
CA ASN A 290 10.10 12.86 -20.76
C ASN A 290 8.78 13.58 -20.45
N ASN A 291 8.64 14.06 -19.21
CA ASN A 291 7.44 14.75 -18.73
C ASN A 291 7.46 16.28 -19.02
N GLY A 292 8.55 16.80 -19.59
CA GLY A 292 8.73 18.22 -19.92
C GLY A 292 9.03 19.14 -18.72
N SER A 293 9.22 18.59 -17.52
CA SER A 293 9.50 19.31 -16.28
C SER A 293 10.91 19.03 -15.78
N GLU A 294 11.62 20.06 -15.33
CA GLU A 294 12.91 19.88 -14.65
C GLU A 294 12.77 19.52 -13.17
N ASN A 295 11.59 19.79 -12.60
CA ASN A 295 11.31 19.64 -11.17
C ASN A 295 10.80 18.24 -10.81
N PHE A 296 10.32 17.47 -11.78
CA PHE A 296 9.68 16.17 -11.56
C PHE A 296 10.46 15.06 -12.26
N GLY A 297 10.64 13.93 -11.56
CA GLY A 297 11.20 12.74 -12.17
C GLY A 297 10.16 11.95 -12.96
N GLU A 298 10.60 10.89 -13.62
CA GLU A 298 9.76 10.00 -14.42
C GLU A 298 9.94 8.53 -14.04
N PHE A 299 8.83 7.79 -14.08
CA PHE A 299 8.80 6.35 -14.27
C PHE A 299 8.07 6.04 -15.56
N TYR A 300 8.68 5.19 -16.39
CA TYR A 300 8.15 4.73 -17.67
C TYR A 300 8.64 3.33 -17.97
N PHE A 301 8.08 2.66 -18.98
CA PHE A 301 8.50 1.34 -19.40
C PHE A 301 9.20 1.42 -20.75
N ASP A 302 10.44 0.93 -20.80
CA ASP A 302 11.17 0.68 -22.04
C ASP A 302 11.29 -0.82 -22.24
N LYS A 303 10.71 -1.34 -23.34
CA LYS A 303 10.63 -2.78 -23.63
C LYS A 303 10.14 -3.60 -22.43
N ASN A 304 9.04 -3.17 -21.81
CA ASN A 304 8.42 -3.78 -20.63
C ASN A 304 9.25 -3.74 -19.33
N VAL A 305 10.41 -3.08 -19.33
CA VAL A 305 11.24 -2.86 -18.14
C VAL A 305 10.95 -1.48 -17.57
N LEU A 306 10.61 -1.42 -16.28
CA LEU A 306 10.45 -0.16 -15.56
C LEU A 306 11.79 0.59 -15.53
N LYS A 307 11.80 1.80 -16.06
CA LYS A 307 12.89 2.76 -16.02
C LYS A 307 12.50 3.93 -15.13
N SER A 308 13.50 4.56 -14.54
CA SER A 308 13.32 5.79 -13.80
C SER A 308 14.34 6.84 -14.18
N LYS A 309 13.89 8.10 -14.17
CA LYS A 309 14.71 9.29 -14.33
C LYS A 309 14.44 10.21 -13.15
N VAL A 310 15.51 10.71 -12.54
CA VAL A 310 15.41 11.66 -11.43
C VAL A 310 15.22 13.07 -11.99
N SER A 311 14.52 13.93 -11.23
CA SER A 311 14.41 15.34 -11.57
C SER A 311 15.79 16.00 -11.67
N LYS A 312 15.90 17.01 -12.53
CA LYS A 312 17.13 17.79 -12.67
C LYS A 312 17.30 18.82 -11.57
N LYS A 313 16.17 19.31 -11.03
CA LYS A 313 16.12 20.29 -9.95
C LYS A 313 15.57 19.65 -8.67
N PRO A 314 16.18 19.92 -7.50
CA PRO A 314 15.61 19.53 -6.23
C PRO A 314 14.36 20.38 -5.93
N LEU A 315 13.43 19.80 -5.18
CA LEU A 315 12.28 20.53 -4.65
C LEU A 315 12.66 21.26 -3.36
N THR A 316 11.99 22.38 -3.09
CA THR A 316 12.02 23.03 -1.78
C THR A 316 11.23 22.19 -0.79
N VAL A 317 11.79 21.98 0.40
CA VAL A 317 11.15 21.23 1.49
C VAL A 317 11.08 22.10 2.74
N ASN A 318 9.88 22.19 3.32
CA ASN A 318 9.67 22.79 4.62
C ASN A 318 9.93 21.75 5.73
N LEU A 319 11.05 21.92 6.42
CA LEU A 319 11.51 20.95 7.44
C LEU A 319 10.57 20.84 8.66
N VAL A 320 9.80 21.89 8.98
CA VAL A 320 8.83 21.86 10.09
C VAL A 320 7.64 20.99 9.69
N SER A 321 7.05 21.25 8.52
CA SER A 321 5.97 20.43 7.96
C SER A 321 6.41 18.98 7.77
N GLN A 322 7.66 18.77 7.35
CA GLN A 322 8.23 17.45 7.17
C GLN A 322 8.40 16.70 8.49
N GLN A 323 8.79 17.38 9.56
CA GLN A 323 8.89 16.76 10.89
C GLN A 323 7.51 16.32 11.41
N ILE A 324 6.48 17.15 11.24
CA ILE A 324 5.08 16.79 11.59
C ILE A 324 4.63 15.54 10.81
N ASP A 325 4.94 15.48 9.52
CA ASP A 325 4.59 14.33 8.67
C ASP A 325 5.37 13.06 9.05
N LYS A 326 6.66 13.20 9.42
CA LYS A 326 7.47 12.10 9.98
C LYS A 326 6.84 11.54 11.25
N ASP A 327 6.42 12.40 12.17
CA ASP A 327 5.81 11.97 13.43
C ASP A 327 4.46 11.27 13.18
N TRP A 328 3.65 11.84 12.28
CA TRP A 328 2.40 11.23 11.86
C TRP A 328 2.57 9.86 11.22
N ILE A 329 3.53 9.70 10.29
CA ILE A 329 3.73 8.40 9.63
C ILE A 329 4.29 7.36 10.60
N ASN A 330 5.13 7.79 11.56
CA ASN A 330 5.61 6.92 12.62
C ASN A 330 4.44 6.40 13.48
N VAL A 331 3.45 7.24 13.81
CA VAL A 331 2.22 6.80 14.49
C VAL A 331 1.40 5.86 13.60
N ASN A 332 1.26 6.15 12.31
CA ASN A 332 0.55 5.29 11.36
C ASN A 332 1.15 3.88 11.28
N ILE A 333 2.48 3.78 11.21
CA ILE A 333 3.20 2.51 11.21
C ILE A 333 3.00 1.76 12.53
N LYS A 334 3.05 2.46 13.67
CA LYS A 334 2.79 1.83 14.98
C LYS A 334 1.37 1.30 15.09
N LEU A 335 0.36 2.04 14.61
CA LEU A 335 -1.02 1.56 14.54
C LEU A 335 -1.14 0.31 13.68
N ASN A 336 -0.49 0.31 12.52
CA ASN A 336 -0.44 -0.88 11.66
C ASN A 336 0.25 -2.06 12.36
N LEU A 337 1.36 -1.85 13.08
CA LEU A 337 2.01 -2.92 13.85
C LEU A 337 1.09 -3.54 14.91
N LEU A 338 0.28 -2.71 15.59
CA LEU A 338 -0.70 -3.19 16.57
C LEU A 338 -1.73 -4.15 15.95
N GLY A 339 -1.94 -4.12 14.64
CA GLY A 339 -2.77 -5.10 13.92
C GLY A 339 -2.31 -6.55 14.08
N ASN A 340 -1.04 -6.78 14.45
CA ASN A 340 -0.50 -8.11 14.74
C ASN A 340 -0.70 -8.55 16.19
N VAL A 341 -1.11 -7.67 17.10
CA VAL A 341 -1.34 -8.01 18.51
C VAL A 341 -2.72 -8.65 18.62
N ASP A 342 -2.85 -9.73 19.41
CA ASP A 342 -4.16 -10.30 19.74
C ASP A 342 -5.07 -9.20 20.31
N PHE A 343 -6.30 -9.11 19.80
CA PHE A 343 -7.17 -7.99 20.14
C PHE A 343 -7.51 -7.92 21.63
N ASN A 344 -7.62 -9.05 22.33
CA ASN A 344 -7.88 -9.04 23.77
C ASN A 344 -6.65 -8.58 24.55
N THR A 345 -5.45 -9.01 24.17
CA THR A 345 -4.18 -8.50 24.74
C THR A 345 -4.04 -6.99 24.52
N LEU A 346 -4.36 -6.49 23.33
CA LEU A 346 -4.37 -5.05 23.04
C LEU A 346 -5.36 -4.31 23.93
N MET A 347 -6.61 -4.79 24.01
CA MET A 347 -7.64 -4.17 24.85
C MET A 347 -7.24 -4.16 26.33
N GLN A 348 -6.64 -5.24 26.83
CA GLN A 348 -6.14 -5.29 28.21
C GLN A 348 -5.02 -4.26 28.45
N SER A 349 -4.12 -4.10 27.48
CA SER A 349 -3.04 -3.10 27.55
C SER A 349 -3.59 -1.68 27.62
N LEU A 350 -4.63 -1.37 26.84
CA LEU A 350 -5.32 -0.08 26.87
C LEU A 350 -6.07 0.15 28.19
N VAL A 351 -6.84 -0.86 28.66
CA VAL A 351 -7.53 -0.83 29.96
C VAL A 351 -6.57 -0.51 31.10
N ASN A 352 -5.41 -1.19 31.13
CA ASN A 352 -4.40 -0.98 32.16
C ASN A 352 -3.76 0.41 32.06
N LYS A 353 -3.39 0.87 30.86
CA LYS A 353 -2.73 2.17 30.65
C LYS A 353 -3.61 3.34 31.07
N TYR A 354 -4.90 3.29 30.74
CA TYR A 354 -5.83 4.40 30.99
C TYR A 354 -6.66 4.23 32.27
N SER A 355 -6.53 3.11 32.98
CA SER A 355 -7.35 2.80 34.16
C SER A 355 -8.86 2.89 33.88
N LEU A 356 -9.28 2.36 32.72
CA LEU A 356 -10.66 2.40 32.23
C LEU A 356 -11.24 0.99 32.07
N THR A 357 -12.57 0.86 32.10
CA THR A 357 -13.24 -0.39 31.73
C THR A 357 -13.22 -0.59 30.21
N LYS A 358 -13.36 -1.84 29.74
CA LYS A 358 -13.28 -2.20 28.31
C LYS A 358 -14.27 -1.40 27.45
N ASP A 359 -15.47 -1.16 27.94
CA ASP A 359 -16.55 -0.40 27.27
C ASP A 359 -16.30 1.12 27.21
N LYS A 360 -15.24 1.61 27.85
CA LYS A 360 -14.82 3.01 27.81
C LYS A 360 -13.63 3.25 26.90
N ILE A 361 -13.00 2.20 26.38
CA ILE A 361 -11.88 2.31 25.44
C ILE A 361 -12.39 2.71 24.05
N GLN A 362 -11.83 3.77 23.50
CA GLN A 362 -12.23 4.40 22.23
C GLN A 362 -11.02 4.56 21.31
N SER A 363 -11.23 4.85 20.03
CA SER A 363 -10.13 4.98 19.05
C SER A 363 -9.07 6.01 19.42
N PHE A 364 -9.41 7.10 20.13
CA PHE A 364 -8.40 8.08 20.52
C PHE A 364 -7.40 7.50 21.55
N HIS A 365 -7.82 6.59 22.42
CA HIS A 365 -6.93 5.88 23.33
C HIS A 365 -5.95 4.98 22.56
N LEU A 366 -6.38 4.38 21.45
CA LEU A 366 -5.51 3.60 20.58
C LEU A 366 -4.46 4.50 19.90
N ILE A 367 -4.87 5.67 19.41
CA ILE A 367 -3.95 6.65 18.80
C ILE A 367 -2.95 7.16 19.83
N ASP A 368 -3.42 7.59 21.01
CA ASP A 368 -2.57 8.04 22.10
C ASP A 368 -1.61 6.94 22.57
N PHE A 369 -2.07 5.68 22.60
CA PHE A 369 -1.22 4.54 22.87
C PHE A 369 -0.11 4.42 21.82
N ALA A 370 -0.42 4.50 20.52
CA ALA A 370 0.58 4.46 19.46
C ALA A 370 1.55 5.65 19.51
N MET A 371 1.09 6.85 19.83
CA MET A 371 1.94 8.03 20.01
C MET A 371 2.96 7.82 21.13
N ASN A 372 2.51 7.31 22.28
CA ASN A 372 3.29 7.25 23.51
C ASN A 372 3.96 5.89 23.79
N THR A 373 3.87 4.93 22.87
CA THR A 373 4.50 3.61 23.03
C THR A 373 5.59 3.43 21.96
N SER A 374 6.76 2.91 22.34
CA SER A 374 7.84 2.63 21.41
C SER A 374 7.52 1.43 20.51
N VAL A 375 8.19 1.34 19.35
CA VAL A 375 8.05 0.17 18.47
C VAL A 375 8.47 -1.13 19.18
N LEU A 376 9.51 -1.07 20.01
CA LEU A 376 9.99 -2.22 20.77
C LEU A 376 8.95 -2.74 21.77
N GLU A 377 8.23 -1.84 22.43
CA GLU A 377 7.14 -2.21 23.33
C GLU A 377 5.97 -2.83 22.55
N ILE A 378 5.62 -2.28 21.38
CA ILE A 378 4.58 -2.88 20.53
C ILE A 378 4.99 -4.28 20.06
N ILE A 379 6.23 -4.47 19.61
CA ILE A 379 6.73 -5.77 19.16
C ILE A 379 6.69 -6.82 20.28
N LYS A 380 6.93 -6.44 21.53
CA LYS A 380 6.80 -7.36 22.68
C LYS A 380 5.37 -7.84 22.95
N LEU A 381 4.36 -7.15 22.40
CA LEU A 381 2.96 -7.56 22.49
C LEU A 381 2.53 -8.51 21.36
N ILE A 382 3.32 -8.57 20.28
CA ILE A 382 3.09 -9.47 19.13
C ILE A 382 3.69 -10.84 19.46
#